data_AF-A0A4Q3URG4-F1
#
_entry.id   AF-A0A4Q3URG4-F1
#
_cell.length_a   1.000
_cell.length_b   1.000
_cell.length_c   1.000
_cell.angle_alpha   90.00
_cell.angle_beta   90.00
_cell.angle_gamma   90.00
#
_symmetry.space_group_name_H-M   'P 1'
#
loop_
_entity.id
_entity.type
_entity.pdbx_description
1 polymer ?
#
loop_
_entity_poly.entity_id
_entity_poly.type
_entity_poly.pdbx_seq_one_letter_code
_entity_poly.pdbx_strand_id
1 'polypeptide(L)'
;MTVQGLAVTIGLGTGLTCMAAVYLGILRPQLVALKEAREDAAKRGEALRQELREEAAALRASLEAEHKERQAALARTDDRLCIKEESLDNRRAGIETKEADLVREQKSLLEKEEGIDRRLRQVEEELQKVAHLTKTQARDLYLKRIETEFREVGARRAKEAEAQASLDAEKRAKKVVLDAMQRSVVDYVTEATLAVVELPSEDMKGRIIGREG
;
A
#
# COMPACT_ATOMS: atom_id res chain seq x y z
N MET A 1 101.54 31.32 95.76
CA MET A 1 100.97 31.85 94.50
C MET A 1 99.80 31.01 93.94
N THR A 2 99.21 30.07 94.70
CA THR A 2 98.18 29.14 94.18
C THR A 2 96.74 29.58 94.48
N VAL A 3 96.50 30.47 95.45
CA VAL A 3 95.15 30.85 95.89
C VAL A 3 94.50 31.93 95.01
N GLN A 4 95.29 32.85 94.44
CA GLN A 4 94.73 33.93 93.59
C GLN A 4 94.30 33.44 92.19
N GLY A 5 94.96 32.43 91.62
CA GLY A 5 94.60 31.86 90.31
C GLY A 5 93.27 31.07 90.34
N LEU A 6 93.00 30.36 91.43
CA LEU A 6 91.77 29.57 91.61
C LEU A 6 90.52 30.47 91.73
N ALA A 7 90.66 31.64 92.36
CA ALA A 7 89.56 32.59 92.54
C ALA A 7 89.09 33.21 91.20
N VAL A 8 90.02 33.47 90.27
CA VAL A 8 89.70 34.05 88.95
C VAL A 8 88.99 33.04 88.06
N THR A 9 89.40 31.77 88.08
CA THR A 9 88.74 30.71 87.29
C THR A 9 87.34 30.38 87.82
N ILE A 10 87.14 30.43 89.14
CA ILE A 10 85.82 30.23 89.76
C ILE A 10 84.90 31.41 89.46
N GLY A 11 85.39 32.65 89.53
CA GLY A 11 84.60 33.85 89.21
C GLY A 11 84.18 33.95 87.74
N LEU A 12 85.05 33.57 86.81
CA LEU A 12 84.70 33.50 85.38
C LEU A 12 83.71 32.37 85.09
N GLY A 13 83.87 31.22 85.76
CA GLY A 13 82.94 30.09 85.66
C GLY A 13 81.55 30.45 86.18
N THR A 14 81.45 31.03 87.38
CA THR A 14 80.16 31.45 87.95
C THR A 14 79.53 32.57 87.14
N GLY A 15 80.32 33.52 86.64
CA GLY A 15 79.86 34.58 85.74
C GLY A 15 79.27 34.06 84.42
N LEU A 16 79.94 33.13 83.76
CA LEU A 16 79.43 32.49 82.53
C LEU A 16 78.17 31.67 82.80
N THR A 17 78.11 30.93 83.91
CA THR A 17 76.89 30.17 84.26
C THR A 17 75.71 31.07 84.62
N CYS A 18 75.93 32.18 85.33
CA CYS A 18 74.89 33.16 85.62
C CYS A 18 74.42 33.87 84.34
N MET A 19 75.34 34.28 83.47
CA MET A 19 74.98 34.92 82.21
C MET A 19 74.20 33.96 81.30
N ALA A 20 74.62 32.69 81.21
CA ALA A 20 73.89 31.66 80.47
C ALA A 20 72.50 31.41 81.08
N ALA A 21 72.36 31.39 82.40
CA ALA A 21 71.07 31.21 83.07
C ALA A 21 70.11 32.38 82.83
N VAL A 22 70.60 33.63 82.86
CA VAL A 22 69.80 34.83 82.53
C VAL A 22 69.42 34.82 81.04
N TYR A 23 70.35 34.48 80.15
CA TYR A 23 70.08 34.41 78.72
C TYR A 23 69.06 33.31 78.36
N LEU A 24 69.19 32.12 78.96
CA LEU A 24 68.18 31.05 78.87
C LEU A 24 66.85 31.45 79.50
N GLY A 25 66.86 32.21 80.60
CA GLY A 25 65.66 32.73 81.25
C GLY A 25 64.88 33.71 80.36
N ILE A 26 65.56 34.48 79.52
CA ILE A 26 64.95 35.41 78.55
C ILE A 26 64.54 34.71 77.25
N LEU A 27 65.33 33.73 76.76
CA LEU A 27 65.01 32.99 75.52
C LEU A 27 63.86 31.99 75.68
N ARG A 28 63.75 31.33 76.85
CA ARG A 28 62.69 30.35 77.11
C ARG A 28 61.27 30.90 76.93
N PRO A 29 60.87 32.06 77.50
CA PRO A 29 59.52 32.59 77.32
C PRO A 29 59.25 32.99 75.87
N GLN A 30 60.25 33.49 75.13
CA GLN A 30 60.08 33.80 73.70
C GLN A 30 59.86 32.54 72.86
N LEU A 31 60.57 31.45 73.16
CA LEU A 31 60.38 30.16 72.50
C LEU A 31 59.02 29.53 72.81
N VAL A 32 58.53 29.66 74.04
CA VAL A 32 57.19 29.18 74.44
C VAL A 32 56.11 29.99 73.73
N ALA A 33 56.21 31.33 73.74
CA ALA A 33 55.28 32.21 73.03
C ALA A 33 55.27 31.97 71.52
N LEU A 34 56.43 31.68 70.91
CA LEU A 34 56.51 31.32 69.49
C LEU A 34 55.89 29.95 69.19
N LYS A 35 56.00 28.97 70.10
CA LYS A 35 55.34 27.67 69.96
C LYS A 35 53.82 27.79 70.11
N GLU A 36 53.35 28.50 71.13
CA GLU A 36 51.93 28.78 71.33
C GLU A 36 51.34 29.55 70.14
N ALA A 37 52.02 30.58 69.65
CA ALA A 37 51.57 31.32 68.45
C ALA A 37 51.53 30.44 67.19
N ARG A 38 52.44 29.46 67.04
CA ARG A 38 52.42 28.49 65.94
C ARG A 38 51.28 27.49 66.08
N GLU A 39 51.03 26.98 67.29
CA GLU A 39 49.92 26.07 67.57
C GLU A 39 48.57 26.75 67.38
N ASP A 40 48.42 28.00 67.81
CA ASP A 40 47.21 28.79 67.58
C ASP A 40 47.02 29.11 66.09
N ALA A 41 48.09 29.45 65.37
CA ALA A 41 48.03 29.64 63.93
C ALA A 41 47.66 28.33 63.19
N ALA A 42 48.17 27.19 63.66
CA ALA A 42 47.83 25.88 63.11
C ALA A 42 46.35 25.53 63.36
N LYS A 43 45.85 25.69 64.60
CA LYS A 43 44.44 25.47 64.95
C LYS A 43 43.50 26.37 64.17
N ARG A 44 43.83 27.66 64.03
CA ARG A 44 43.05 28.60 63.19
C ARG A 44 43.06 28.20 61.72
N GLY A 45 44.21 27.73 61.22
CA GLY A 45 44.34 27.23 59.85
C GLY A 45 43.54 25.96 59.60
N GLU A 46 43.48 25.05 60.57
CA GLU A 46 42.66 23.84 60.52
C GLU A 46 41.17 24.15 60.60
N ALA A 47 40.76 25.03 61.52
CA ALA A 47 39.38 25.49 61.65
C ALA A 47 38.90 26.15 60.34
N LEU A 48 39.68 27.07 59.77
CA LEU A 48 39.36 27.71 58.50
C LEU A 48 39.26 26.70 57.35
N ARG A 49 40.14 25.70 57.31
CA ARG A 49 40.07 24.64 56.30
C ARG A 49 38.83 23.78 56.47
N GLN A 50 38.39 23.55 57.70
CA GLN A 50 37.18 22.79 57.97
C GLN A 50 35.94 23.59 57.56
N GLU A 51 35.85 24.87 57.93
CA GLU A 51 34.78 25.77 57.49
C GLU A 51 34.69 25.83 55.96
N LEU A 52 35.81 26.04 55.27
CA LEU A 52 35.84 26.04 53.80
C LEU A 52 35.42 24.71 53.19
N ARG A 53 35.73 23.58 53.84
CA ARG A 53 35.29 22.25 53.38
C ARG A 53 33.80 22.05 53.58
N GLU A 54 33.26 22.50 54.69
CA GLU A 54 31.83 22.44 54.99
C GLU A 54 31.03 23.33 54.04
N GLU A 55 31.48 24.57 53.81
CA GLU A 55 30.89 25.47 52.82
C GLU A 55 30.96 24.91 51.40
N ALA A 56 32.12 24.36 51.00
CA ALA A 56 32.27 23.74 49.68
C ALA A 56 31.37 22.49 49.53
N ALA A 57 31.20 21.70 50.58
CA ALA A 57 30.32 20.54 50.58
C ALA A 57 28.85 20.97 50.51
N ALA A 58 28.44 21.98 51.27
CA ALA A 58 27.10 22.53 51.26
C ALA A 58 26.75 23.13 49.89
N LEU A 59 27.68 23.90 49.30
CA LEU A 59 27.52 24.45 47.96
C LEU A 59 27.37 23.35 46.91
N ARG A 60 28.20 22.31 46.96
CA ARG A 60 28.09 21.15 46.04
C ARG A 60 26.75 20.44 46.19
N ALA A 61 26.29 20.20 47.41
CA ALA A 61 25.00 19.57 47.66
C ALA A 61 23.84 20.42 47.12
N SER A 62 23.89 21.74 47.30
CA SER A 62 22.89 22.68 46.74
C SER A 62 22.88 22.65 45.22
N LEU A 63 24.05 22.70 44.58
CA LEU A 63 24.17 22.65 43.12
C LEU A 63 23.68 21.31 42.56
N GLU A 64 24.03 20.19 43.19
CA GLU A 64 23.54 18.86 42.78
C GLU A 64 22.02 18.75 42.91
N ALA A 65 21.43 19.32 43.96
CA ALA A 65 19.99 19.37 44.13
C ALA A 65 19.31 20.19 43.02
N GLU A 66 19.80 21.41 42.76
CA GLU A 66 19.31 22.25 41.66
C GLU A 66 19.45 21.57 40.30
N HIS A 67 20.59 20.91 40.04
CA HIS A 67 20.82 20.19 38.79
C HIS A 67 19.83 19.04 38.62
N LYS A 68 19.57 18.25 39.67
CA LYS A 68 18.57 17.17 39.64
C LYS A 68 17.16 17.71 39.42
N GLU A 69 16.81 18.81 40.08
CA GLU A 69 15.50 19.44 39.89
C GLU A 69 15.33 19.97 38.46
N ARG A 70 16.35 20.66 37.91
CA ARG A 70 16.34 21.11 36.52
C ARG A 70 16.26 19.95 35.55
N GLN A 71 16.99 18.86 35.76
CA GLN A 71 16.90 17.66 34.93
C GLN A 71 15.52 17.03 34.96
N ALA A 72 14.91 16.92 36.15
CA ALA A 72 13.55 16.40 36.28
C ALA A 72 12.51 17.32 35.62
N ALA A 73 12.68 18.64 35.71
CA ALA A 73 11.83 19.61 35.03
C ALA A 73 11.95 19.50 33.50
N LEU A 74 13.18 19.38 32.98
CA LEU A 74 13.44 19.19 31.54
C LEU A 74 12.85 17.88 31.02
N ALA A 75 13.03 16.77 31.74
CA ALA A 75 12.45 15.48 31.36
C ALA A 75 10.92 15.56 31.25
N ARG A 76 10.25 16.23 32.21
CA ARG A 76 8.80 16.44 32.16
C ARG A 76 8.36 17.30 30.97
N THR A 77 9.14 18.32 30.60
CA THR A 77 8.84 19.14 29.43
C THR A 77 9.04 18.36 28.15
N ASP A 78 10.08 17.53 28.06
CA ASP A 78 10.37 16.69 26.90
C ASP A 78 9.27 15.65 26.70
N ASP A 79 8.83 14.97 27.76
CA ASP A 79 7.70 14.04 27.70
C ASP A 79 6.42 14.72 27.18
N ARG A 80 6.15 15.94 27.67
CA ARG A 80 4.98 16.73 27.23
C ARG A 80 5.11 17.18 25.77
N LEU A 81 6.32 17.50 25.31
CA LEU A 81 6.59 17.86 23.92
C LEU A 81 6.42 16.65 23.02
N CYS A 82 6.94 15.49 23.40
CA CYS A 82 6.79 14.24 22.67
C CYS A 82 5.31 13.87 22.45
N ILE A 83 4.48 13.93 23.50
CA ILE A 83 3.03 13.69 23.39
C ILE A 83 2.36 14.70 22.44
N LYS A 84 2.79 15.97 22.47
CA LYS A 84 2.26 16.99 21.56
C LYS A 84 2.68 16.76 20.12
N GLU A 85 3.93 16.35 19.88
CA GLU A 85 4.45 16.01 18.55
C GLU A 85 3.68 14.83 17.97
N GLU A 86 3.51 13.76 18.73
CA GLU A 86 2.71 12.60 18.30
C GLU A 86 1.26 12.99 17.99
N SER A 87 0.64 13.84 18.82
CA SER A 87 -0.71 14.36 18.56
C SER A 87 -0.77 15.21 17.27
N LEU A 88 0.25 16.04 17.02
CA LEU A 88 0.32 16.85 15.81
C LEU A 88 0.54 15.99 14.55
N ASP A 89 1.38 14.96 14.63
CA ASP A 89 1.63 14.05 13.51
C ASP A 89 0.39 13.22 13.17
N ASN A 90 -0.34 12.73 14.19
CA ASN A 90 -1.63 12.08 13.99
C ASN A 90 -2.66 13.01 13.32
N ARG A 91 -2.69 14.29 13.73
CA ARG A 91 -3.56 15.29 13.09
C ARG A 91 -3.15 15.60 11.66
N ARG A 92 -1.85 15.66 11.37
CA ARG A 92 -1.32 15.85 10.00
C ARG A 92 -1.71 14.69 9.10
N ALA A 93 -1.47 13.45 9.52
CA ALA A 93 -1.91 12.26 8.78
C ALA A 93 -3.43 12.26 8.54
N GLY A 94 -4.22 12.70 9.52
CA GLY A 94 -5.67 12.86 9.37
C GLY A 94 -6.10 13.98 8.41
N ILE A 95 -5.26 15.00 8.20
CA ILE A 95 -5.50 16.06 7.21
C ILE A 95 -5.10 15.56 5.82
N GLU A 96 -3.94 14.94 5.68
CA GLU A 96 -3.45 14.41 4.39
C GLU A 96 -4.41 13.39 3.79
N THR A 97 -4.99 12.50 4.60
CA THR A 97 -6.01 11.55 4.15
C THR A 97 -7.27 12.25 3.63
N LYS A 98 -7.77 13.27 4.37
CA LYS A 98 -8.93 14.07 3.93
C LYS A 98 -8.65 14.88 2.67
N GLU A 99 -7.44 15.42 2.52
CA GLU A 99 -7.03 16.14 1.30
C GLU A 99 -7.01 15.19 0.10
N ALA A 100 -6.47 13.97 0.27
CA ALA A 100 -6.49 12.95 -0.78
C ALA A 100 -7.91 12.55 -1.18
N ASP A 101 -8.81 12.37 -0.20
CA ASP A 101 -10.22 12.06 -0.45
C ASP A 101 -10.95 13.20 -1.16
N LEU A 102 -10.73 14.46 -0.74
CA LEU A 102 -11.30 15.64 -1.39
C LEU A 102 -10.83 15.78 -2.85
N VAL A 103 -9.54 15.56 -3.11
CA VAL A 103 -9.01 15.58 -4.49
C VAL A 103 -9.65 14.48 -5.34
N ARG A 104 -9.88 13.29 -4.77
CA ARG A 104 -10.55 12.19 -5.48
C ARG A 104 -12.01 12.53 -5.76
N GLU A 105 -12.72 13.08 -4.80
CA GLU A 105 -14.11 13.51 -4.96
C GLU A 105 -14.23 14.62 -6.00
N GLN A 106 -13.34 15.62 -5.96
CA GLN A 106 -13.29 16.70 -6.94
C GLN A 106 -13.07 16.17 -8.37
N LYS A 107 -12.17 15.20 -8.56
CA LYS A 107 -11.98 14.55 -9.87
C LYS A 107 -13.24 13.81 -10.34
N SER A 108 -13.89 13.06 -9.44
CA SER A 108 -15.15 12.35 -9.75
C SER A 108 -16.27 13.32 -10.12
N LEU A 109 -16.36 14.47 -9.45
CA LEU A 109 -17.33 15.52 -9.77
C LEU A 109 -17.07 16.12 -11.15
N LEU A 110 -15.81 16.47 -11.46
CA LEU A 110 -15.43 16.97 -12.80
C LEU A 110 -15.78 15.97 -13.91
N GLU A 111 -15.47 14.69 -13.73
CA GLU A 111 -15.82 13.64 -14.70
C GLU A 111 -17.34 13.52 -14.91
N LYS A 112 -18.12 13.69 -13.84
CA LYS A 112 -19.59 13.69 -13.90
C LYS A 112 -20.11 14.94 -14.61
N GLU A 113 -19.58 16.11 -14.31
CA GLU A 113 -19.94 17.37 -14.97
C GLU A 113 -19.67 17.29 -16.47
N GLU A 114 -18.48 16.85 -16.87
CA GLU A 114 -18.18 16.62 -18.29
C GLU A 114 -19.12 15.59 -18.94
N GLY A 115 -19.47 14.54 -18.20
CA GLY A 115 -20.44 13.53 -18.63
C GLY A 115 -21.83 14.11 -18.86
N ILE A 116 -22.28 15.01 -17.99
CA ILE A 116 -23.54 15.73 -18.11
C ILE A 116 -23.50 16.66 -19.33
N ASP A 117 -22.43 17.44 -19.50
CA ASP A 117 -22.28 18.36 -20.63
C ASP A 117 -22.23 17.63 -21.98
N ARG A 118 -21.61 16.45 -22.03
CA ARG A 118 -21.65 15.59 -23.23
C ARG A 118 -23.08 15.12 -23.53
N ARG A 119 -23.82 14.69 -22.50
CA ARG A 119 -25.22 14.24 -22.67
C ARG A 119 -26.14 15.40 -23.05
N LEU A 120 -25.97 16.58 -22.48
CA LEU A 120 -26.73 17.78 -22.82
C LEU A 120 -26.53 18.13 -24.30
N ARG A 121 -25.27 18.15 -24.78
CA ARG A 121 -24.98 18.37 -26.20
C ARG A 121 -25.63 17.32 -27.11
N GLN A 122 -25.56 16.04 -26.74
CA GLN A 122 -26.26 14.99 -27.50
C GLN A 122 -27.77 15.20 -27.54
N VAL A 123 -28.38 15.56 -26.40
CA VAL A 123 -29.82 15.83 -26.31
C VAL A 123 -30.19 17.04 -27.16
N GLU A 124 -29.40 18.11 -27.15
CA GLU A 124 -29.59 19.28 -28.00
C GLU A 124 -29.49 18.94 -29.49
N GLU A 125 -28.50 18.15 -29.90
CA GLU A 125 -28.35 17.67 -31.28
C GLU A 125 -29.54 16.82 -31.71
N GLU A 126 -30.00 15.88 -30.88
CA GLU A 126 -31.17 15.06 -31.17
C GLU A 126 -32.46 15.89 -31.20
N LEU A 127 -32.63 16.85 -30.28
CA LEU A 127 -33.75 17.80 -30.30
C LEU A 127 -33.74 18.65 -31.57
N GLN A 128 -32.59 19.14 -32.00
CA GLN A 128 -32.47 19.85 -33.28
C GLN A 128 -32.87 18.95 -34.43
N LYS A 129 -32.38 17.70 -34.50
CA LYS A 129 -32.78 16.75 -35.55
C LYS A 129 -34.29 16.53 -35.55
N VAL A 130 -34.91 16.32 -34.39
CA VAL A 130 -36.35 16.10 -34.27
C VAL A 130 -37.16 17.36 -34.60
N ALA A 131 -36.71 18.54 -34.15
CA ALA A 131 -37.41 19.81 -34.36
C ALA A 131 -37.39 20.26 -35.84
N HIS A 132 -36.35 19.91 -36.59
CA HIS A 132 -36.30 20.18 -38.03
C HIS A 132 -37.13 19.19 -38.87
N LEU A 133 -37.66 18.14 -38.24
CA LEU A 133 -38.51 17.16 -38.92
C LEU A 133 -39.99 17.49 -38.71
N THR A 134 -40.70 17.69 -39.81
CA THR A 134 -42.16 17.64 -39.81
C THR A 134 -42.64 16.21 -39.51
N LYS A 135 -43.86 16.07 -38.99
CA LYS A 135 -44.46 14.75 -38.64
C LYS A 135 -44.45 13.77 -39.82
N THR A 136 -44.60 14.26 -41.05
CA THR A 136 -44.51 13.48 -42.29
C THR A 136 -43.07 13.06 -42.59
N GLN A 137 -42.10 13.98 -42.49
CA GLN A 137 -40.68 13.66 -42.71
C GLN A 137 -40.12 12.65 -41.69
N ALA A 138 -40.50 12.77 -40.42
CA ALA A 138 -40.10 11.81 -39.39
C ALA A 138 -40.67 10.40 -39.66
N ARG A 139 -41.93 10.33 -40.12
CA ARG A 139 -42.58 9.06 -40.49
C ARG A 139 -41.91 8.41 -41.69
N ASP A 140 -41.59 9.20 -42.72
CA ASP A 140 -40.93 8.70 -43.93
C ASP A 140 -39.51 8.20 -43.61
N LEU A 141 -38.76 8.93 -42.79
CA LEU A 141 -37.41 8.52 -42.36
C LEU A 141 -37.46 7.19 -41.58
N TYR A 142 -38.44 7.03 -40.68
CA TYR A 142 -38.64 5.80 -39.91
C TYR A 142 -39.03 4.62 -40.81
N LEU A 143 -39.97 4.82 -41.73
CA LEU A 143 -40.37 3.81 -42.70
C LEU A 143 -39.19 3.38 -43.58
N LYS A 144 -38.37 4.32 -44.05
CA LYS A 144 -37.19 4.04 -44.88
C LYS A 144 -36.13 3.23 -44.11
N ARG A 145 -35.97 3.51 -42.81
CA ARG A 145 -35.05 2.74 -41.94
C ARG A 145 -35.54 1.31 -41.74
N ILE A 146 -36.83 1.14 -41.46
CA ILE A 146 -37.48 -0.19 -41.41
C ILE A 146 -37.30 -0.92 -42.74
N GLU A 147 -37.60 -0.28 -43.87
CA GLU A 147 -37.43 -0.90 -45.19
C GLU A 147 -35.99 -1.37 -45.44
N THR A 148 -35.00 -0.62 -44.96
CA THR A 148 -33.59 -0.97 -45.12
C THR A 148 -33.22 -2.17 -44.26
N GLU A 149 -33.60 -2.18 -42.98
CA GLU A 149 -33.38 -3.31 -42.06
C GLU A 149 -34.11 -4.58 -42.56
N PHE A 150 -35.36 -4.44 -43.00
CA PHE A 150 -36.14 -5.56 -43.53
C PHE A 150 -35.67 -6.03 -44.92
N ARG A 151 -35.04 -5.17 -45.73
CA ARG A 151 -34.41 -5.60 -46.99
C ARG A 151 -33.25 -6.56 -46.74
N GLU A 152 -32.39 -6.27 -45.76
CA GLU A 152 -31.27 -7.15 -45.43
C GLU A 152 -31.75 -8.50 -44.89
N VAL A 153 -32.72 -8.47 -43.97
CA VAL A 153 -33.36 -9.68 -43.43
C VAL A 153 -34.08 -10.46 -44.53
N GLY A 154 -34.81 -9.76 -45.40
CA GLY A 154 -35.53 -10.34 -46.53
C GLY A 154 -34.61 -10.98 -47.55
N ALA A 155 -33.49 -10.35 -47.89
CA ALA A 155 -32.48 -10.90 -48.80
C ALA A 155 -31.82 -12.15 -48.22
N ARG A 156 -31.56 -12.18 -46.92
CA ARG A 156 -31.03 -13.37 -46.24
C ARG A 156 -32.05 -14.51 -46.26
N ARG A 157 -33.31 -14.24 -45.89
CA ARG A 157 -34.41 -15.23 -45.95
C ARG A 157 -34.67 -15.74 -47.36
N ALA A 158 -34.59 -14.88 -48.38
CA ALA A 158 -34.78 -15.28 -49.77
C ALA A 158 -33.69 -16.27 -50.21
N LYS A 159 -32.42 -16.02 -49.87
CA LYS A 159 -31.32 -16.96 -50.12
C LYS A 159 -31.50 -18.29 -49.39
N GLU A 160 -31.93 -18.25 -48.12
CA GLU A 160 -32.22 -19.46 -47.34
C GLU A 160 -33.37 -20.27 -47.97
N ALA A 161 -34.45 -19.60 -48.39
CA ALA A 161 -35.59 -20.23 -49.04
C ALA A 161 -35.22 -20.83 -50.41
N GLU A 162 -34.40 -20.14 -51.20
CA GLU A 162 -33.93 -20.63 -52.50
C GLU A 162 -33.02 -21.86 -52.34
N ALA A 163 -32.12 -21.85 -51.35
CA ALA A 163 -31.30 -23.01 -51.02
C ALA A 163 -32.15 -24.22 -50.59
N GLN A 164 -33.16 -23.99 -49.74
CA GLN A 164 -34.08 -25.04 -49.31
C GLN A 164 -34.90 -25.60 -50.48
N ALA A 165 -35.41 -24.73 -51.34
CA ALA A 165 -36.17 -25.13 -52.53
C ALA A 165 -35.31 -25.97 -53.50
N SER A 166 -34.04 -25.61 -53.67
CA SER A 166 -33.08 -26.38 -54.48
C SER A 166 -32.84 -27.79 -53.91
N LEU A 167 -32.61 -27.89 -52.59
CA LEU A 167 -32.45 -29.18 -51.90
C LEU A 167 -33.70 -30.07 -52.01
N ASP A 168 -34.89 -29.48 -51.86
CA ASP A 168 -36.15 -30.21 -51.99
C ASP A 168 -36.41 -30.63 -53.44
N ALA A 169 -36.06 -29.80 -54.42
CA ALA A 169 -36.12 -30.14 -55.83
C ALA A 169 -35.18 -31.31 -56.17
N GLU A 170 -33.94 -31.31 -55.65
CA GLU A 170 -32.99 -32.39 -55.86
C GLU A 170 -33.49 -33.71 -55.25
N LYS A 171 -34.05 -33.66 -54.02
CA LYS A 171 -34.68 -34.84 -53.40
C LYS A 171 -35.85 -35.37 -54.23
N ARG A 172 -36.71 -34.49 -54.73
CA ARG A 172 -37.84 -34.89 -55.59
C ARG A 172 -37.35 -35.48 -56.92
N ALA A 173 -36.36 -34.88 -57.56
CA ALA A 173 -35.78 -35.39 -58.80
C ALA A 173 -35.21 -36.80 -58.61
N LYS A 174 -34.42 -37.02 -57.55
CA LYS A 174 -33.89 -38.35 -57.20
C LYS A 174 -35.02 -39.36 -56.98
N LYS A 175 -36.11 -38.96 -56.30
CA LYS A 175 -37.27 -39.83 -56.10
C LYS A 175 -37.95 -40.20 -57.41
N VAL A 176 -38.18 -39.23 -58.30
CA VAL A 176 -38.81 -39.47 -59.61
C VAL A 176 -37.96 -40.41 -60.47
N VAL A 177 -36.63 -40.23 -60.48
CA VAL A 177 -35.71 -41.13 -61.19
C VAL A 177 -35.79 -42.55 -60.61
N LEU A 178 -35.81 -42.68 -59.28
CA LEU A 178 -35.92 -43.97 -58.61
C LEU A 178 -37.25 -44.67 -58.93
N ASP A 179 -38.37 -43.94 -58.88
CA ASP A 179 -39.70 -44.44 -59.21
C ASP A 179 -39.77 -44.88 -60.69
N ALA A 180 -39.16 -44.11 -61.61
CA ALA A 180 -39.06 -44.46 -63.03
C ALA A 180 -38.23 -45.73 -63.25
N MET A 181 -37.06 -45.85 -62.59
CA MET A 181 -36.23 -47.05 -62.65
C MET A 181 -36.99 -48.27 -62.13
N GLN A 182 -37.67 -48.16 -60.97
CA GLN A 182 -38.47 -49.24 -60.41
C GLN A 182 -39.56 -49.71 -61.38
N ARG A 183 -40.20 -48.78 -62.10
CA ARG A 183 -41.25 -49.10 -63.08
C ARG A 183 -40.68 -49.80 -64.33
N SER A 184 -39.56 -49.32 -64.86
CA SER A 184 -38.92 -49.92 -66.04
C SER A 184 -38.34 -51.32 -65.78
N VAL A 185 -37.93 -51.62 -64.55
CA VAL A 185 -37.43 -52.96 -64.19
C VAL A 185 -38.53 -54.02 -64.28
N VAL A 186 -39.79 -53.67 -63.95
CA VAL A 186 -40.91 -54.61 -64.04
C VAL A 186 -41.16 -55.01 -65.50
N ASP A 187 -41.19 -54.04 -66.41
CA ASP A 187 -41.45 -54.28 -67.83
C ASP A 187 -40.33 -55.08 -68.51
N TYR A 188 -39.07 -54.85 -68.11
CA TYR A 188 -37.93 -55.61 -68.66
C TYR A 188 -37.90 -57.06 -68.19
N VAL A 189 -38.26 -57.34 -66.92
CA VAL A 189 -38.27 -58.70 -66.37
C VAL A 189 -39.37 -59.54 -67.02
N THR A 190 -40.53 -58.96 -67.33
CA THR A 190 -41.61 -59.66 -68.04
C THR A 190 -41.27 -59.97 -69.50
N GLU A 191 -40.59 -59.07 -70.22
CA GLU A 191 -40.14 -59.37 -71.59
C GLU A 191 -39.02 -60.41 -71.64
N ALA A 192 -38.02 -60.30 -70.76
CA ALA A 192 -36.85 -61.18 -70.79
C ALA A 192 -37.14 -62.65 -70.43
N THR A 193 -38.27 -62.94 -69.79
CA THR A 193 -38.63 -64.30 -69.35
C THR A 193 -39.63 -65.03 -70.26
N LEU A 194 -40.10 -64.39 -71.33
CA LEU A 194 -41.01 -65.00 -72.31
C LEU A 194 -40.25 -65.79 -73.38
N ALA A 195 -40.14 -67.10 -73.20
CA ALA A 195 -39.71 -68.03 -74.25
C ALA A 195 -40.94 -68.60 -74.97
N VAL A 196 -41.22 -68.11 -76.18
CA VAL A 196 -42.26 -68.67 -77.05
C VAL A 196 -41.67 -69.90 -77.74
N VAL A 197 -42.26 -71.07 -77.49
CA VAL A 197 -41.91 -72.32 -78.17
C VAL A 197 -42.98 -72.61 -79.21
N GLU A 198 -42.61 -72.55 -80.49
CA GLU A 198 -43.50 -72.91 -81.59
C GLU A 198 -43.64 -74.43 -81.68
N LEU A 199 -44.89 -74.93 -81.66
CA LEU A 199 -45.16 -76.35 -81.81
C LEU A 199 -45.40 -76.69 -83.29
N PRO A 200 -44.66 -77.65 -83.87
CA PRO A 200 -44.76 -78.02 -85.28
C PRO A 200 -46.07 -78.72 -85.68
N SER A 201 -46.93 -79.11 -84.74
CA SER A 201 -48.27 -79.65 -85.06
C SER A 201 -49.28 -79.46 -83.91
N GLU A 202 -50.56 -79.28 -84.27
CA GLU A 202 -51.68 -79.24 -83.30
C GLU A 202 -51.85 -80.58 -82.55
N ASP A 203 -51.38 -81.68 -83.14
CA ASP A 203 -51.35 -82.99 -82.46
C ASP A 203 -50.38 -82.98 -81.26
N MET A 204 -49.27 -82.25 -81.38
CA MET A 204 -48.31 -82.06 -80.29
C MET A 204 -48.86 -81.15 -79.18
N LYS A 205 -49.70 -80.18 -79.53
CA LYS A 205 -50.39 -79.29 -78.59
C LYS A 205 -51.42 -80.05 -77.75
N GLY A 206 -52.21 -80.93 -78.36
CA GLY A 206 -53.14 -81.81 -77.62
C GLY A 206 -52.43 -82.76 -76.66
N ARG A 207 -51.19 -83.16 -76.98
CA ARG A 207 -50.36 -84.03 -76.13
C ARG A 207 -49.68 -83.31 -74.97
N ILE A 208 -49.36 -82.03 -75.12
CA ILE A 208 -48.75 -81.19 -74.08
C ILE A 208 -49.81 -80.70 -73.08
N ILE A 209 -51.01 -80.34 -73.55
CA ILE A 209 -52.13 -79.84 -72.73
C ILE A 209 -52.85 -81.01 -72.03
N GLY A 210 -52.86 -82.22 -72.60
CA GLY A 210 -53.54 -83.36 -71.98
C GLY A 210 -55.05 -83.14 -71.83
N ARG A 211 -55.75 -84.09 -71.18
CA ARG A 211 -57.23 -84.10 -71.12
C ARG A 211 -57.82 -83.18 -70.03
N GLU A 212 -56.98 -82.51 -69.24
CA GLU A 212 -57.39 -81.57 -68.18
C GLU A 212 -56.75 -80.17 -68.29
N GLY A 213 -55.91 -79.90 -69.30
CA GLY A 213 -55.29 -78.58 -69.52
C GLY A 213 -53.79 -78.55 -69.33
#